data_AF-A0A1B7MH09-F1
#
_entry.id   AF-A0A1B7MH09-F1
#
_cell.length_a   1.000
_cell.length_b   1.000
_cell.length_c   1.000
_cell.angle_alpha   90.00
_cell.angle_beta   90.00
_cell.angle_gamma   90.00
#
_symmetry.space_group_name_H-M   'P 1'
#
loop_
_entity.id
_entity.type
_entity.pdbx_description
1 polymer ?
#
loop_
_entity_poly.entity_id
_entity_poly.type
_entity_poly.pdbx_seq_one_letter_code
_entity_poly.pdbx_strand_id
1 'polypeptide(L)' 'DNGTPFVAALDWLESKHHIWHIRISAYNSKANGIVEHQHHTIRDSLVKACDGDITQWPTLMPHIFWADRITTRKST' A
#
# COMPACT_ATOMS: atom_id res chain seq x y z
N ASP A 1 -7.59 5.15 5.22
CA ASP A 1 -7.47 5.90 6.48
C ASP A 1 -8.06 7.29 6.29
N ASN A 2 -8.50 7.94 7.38
CA ASN A 2 -9.16 9.25 7.33
C ASN A 2 -8.27 10.37 7.91
N GLY A 3 -6.95 10.20 7.94
CA GLY A 3 -6.04 11.26 8.32
C GLY A 3 -6.29 12.54 7.52
N THR A 4 -6.25 13.70 8.19
CA THR A 4 -6.45 15.03 7.61
C THR A 4 -5.72 15.27 6.27
N PRO A 5 -4.43 14.89 6.08
CA PRO A 5 -3.76 15.11 4.80
C PRO A 5 -4.37 14.29 3.66
N PHE A 6 -4.88 13.09 3.94
CA PHE A 6 -5.51 12.26 2.92
C PHE A 6 -6.87 12.82 2.51
N VAL A 7 -7.68 13.27 3.47
CA VAL A 7 -9.00 13.88 3.19
C VAL A 7 -8.84 15.11 2.30
N ALA A 8 -7.92 16.02 2.64
CA ALA A 8 -7.68 17.22 1.84
C ALA A 8 -7.21 16.91 0.41
N ALA A 9 -6.35 15.90 0.23
CA ALA A 9 -5.91 15.46 -1.09
C ALA A 9 -7.05 14.83 -1.90
N LEU A 10 -7.93 14.06 -1.25
CA LEU A 10 -9.08 13.43 -1.88
C LEU A 10 -10.12 14.47 -2.32
N ASP A 11 -10.37 15.50 -1.51
CA ASP A 11 -11.25 16.62 -1.87
C ASP A 11 -10.74 17.37 -3.11
N TRP A 12 -9.41 17.55 -3.22
CA TRP A 12 -8.79 18.13 -4.41
C TRP A 12 -8.93 17.22 -5.64
N LEU A 13 -8.73 15.92 -5.49
CA LEU A 13 -8.90 14.95 -6.58
C LEU A 13 -10.36 14.87 -7.06
N GLU A 14 -11.31 14.96 -6.15
CA GLU A 14 -12.74 15.00 -6.46
C GLU A 14 -13.08 16.25 -7.29
N SER A 15 -12.66 17.43 -6.83
CA SER A 15 -12.96 18.69 -7.51
C SER A 15 -12.29 18.82 -8.89
N LYS A 16 -11.06 18.32 -9.04
CA LYS A 16 -10.29 18.49 -10.28
C LYS A 16 -10.53 17.38 -11.30
N HIS A 17 -10.70 16.15 -10.82
CA HIS A 17 -10.68 14.95 -11.67
C HIS A 17 -11.95 14.11 -11.55
N HIS A 18 -12.94 14.51 -10.73
CA HIS A 18 -14.14 13.74 -10.45
C HIS A 18 -13.84 12.32 -9.95
N ILE A 19 -12.74 12.18 -9.20
CA ILE A 19 -12.38 10.92 -8.54
C ILE A 19 -12.99 10.95 -7.14
N TRP A 20 -14.05 10.17 -6.96
CA TRP A 20 -14.81 10.11 -5.73
C TRP A 20 -14.14 9.17 -4.74
N HIS A 21 -14.05 9.60 -3.48
CA HIS A 21 -13.47 8.79 -2.42
C HIS A 21 -14.57 8.09 -1.61
N ILE A 22 -14.31 6.85 -1.19
CA ILE A 22 -15.19 6.14 -0.26
C ILE A 22 -14.69 6.44 1.15
N ARG A 23 -15.51 7.10 1.97
CA ARG A 23 -15.16 7.37 3.36
C ARG A 23 -15.31 6.08 4.18
N ILE A 24 -14.18 5.53 4.61
CA ILE A 24 -14.16 4.31 5.43
C ILE A 24 -14.57 4.69 6.85
N SER A 25 -15.39 3.88 7.52
CA SER A 25 -15.67 4.10 8.94
C SER A 25 -14.37 3.95 9.75
N ALA A 26 -14.24 4.73 10.84
CA ALA A 26 -13.15 4.50 11.78
C ALA A 26 -13.18 3.03 12.25
N TYR A 27 -12.00 2.41 12.39
CA TYR A 27 -11.83 1.04 12.89
C TYR A 27 -12.46 -0.10 12.04
N ASN A 28 -12.54 0.02 10.71
CA ASN A 28 -12.95 -1.10 9.84
C ASN A 28 -11.78 -2.06 9.53
N SER A 29 -11.44 -2.93 10.49
CA SER A 29 -10.34 -3.90 10.38
C SER A 29 -10.46 -4.87 9.20
N LYS A 30 -11.66 -5.14 8.70
CA LYS A 30 -11.88 -6.10 7.59
C LYS A 30 -11.46 -5.53 6.23
N ALA A 31 -11.73 -4.25 5.99
CA ALA A 31 -11.23 -3.56 4.79
C ALA A 31 -9.71 -3.32 4.88
N ASN A 32 -9.23 -3.02 6.09
CA ASN A 32 -7.82 -2.86 6.37
C ASN A 32 -7.02 -4.16 6.23
N GLY A 33 -7.56 -5.32 6.62
CA GLY A 33 -6.82 -6.58 6.68
C GLY A 33 -6.24 -7.06 5.35
N ILE A 34 -6.94 -6.81 4.23
CA ILE A 34 -6.43 -7.14 2.89
C ILE A 34 -5.22 -6.26 2.53
N VAL A 35 -5.31 -4.97 2.84
CA VAL A 35 -4.26 -3.98 2.58
C VAL A 35 -3.07 -4.21 3.51
N GLU A 36 -3.33 -4.44 4.80
CA GLU A 36 -2.33 -4.69 5.83
C GLU A 36 -1.51 -5.95 5.50
N HIS A 37 -2.15 -7.06 5.13
CA HIS A 37 -1.44 -8.29 4.78
C HIS A 37 -0.50 -8.13 3.58
N GLN A 38 -0.93 -7.39 2.55
CA GLN A 38 -0.09 -7.10 1.39
C GLN A 38 1.08 -6.18 1.76
N HIS A 39 0.84 -5.17 2.59
CA HIS A 39 1.91 -4.28 3.07
C HIS A 39 2.98 -5.01 3.88
N HIS A 40 2.59 -5.96 4.72
CA HIS A 40 3.54 -6.81 5.46
C HIS A 40 4.44 -7.59 4.50
N THR A 41 3.85 -8.25 3.50
CA THR A 41 4.60 -9.04 2.51
C THR A 41 5.60 -8.19 1.73
N ILE A 42 5.18 -6.99 1.29
CA ILE A 42 6.04 -6.06 0.55
C ILE A 42 7.19 -5.57 1.43
N ARG A 43 6.91 -5.16 2.67
CA ARG A 43 7.93 -4.69 3.61
C ARG A 43 8.96 -5.79 3.89
N ASP A 44 8.52 -7.00 4.20
CA ASP A 44 9.42 -8.11 4.53
C ASP A 44 10.29 -8.50 3.33
N SER A 45 9.70 -8.50 2.13
CA SER A 45 10.45 -8.75 0.89
C SER A 45 11.48 -7.66 0.61
N LEU A 46 11.14 -6.39 0.87
CA LEU A 46 12.04 -5.27 0.70
C LEU A 46 13.22 -5.33 1.68
N VAL A 47 12.95 -5.60 2.96
CA VAL A 47 14.01 -5.73 3.98
C VAL A 47 14.95 -6.90 3.64
N LYS A 48 14.39 -8.03 3.18
CA LYS A 48 15.19 -9.17 2.71
C LYS A 48 16.04 -8.83 1.49
N ALA A 49 15.48 -8.11 0.51
CA ALA A 49 16.20 -7.73 -0.69
C ALA A 49 17.31 -6.70 -0.45
N CYS A 50 17.16 -5.86 0.58
CA CYS A 50 18.21 -4.90 0.98
C CYS A 50 19.45 -5.58 1.58
N ASP A 51 19.36 -6.85 1.99
CA ASP A 51 20.48 -7.65 2.50
C ASP A 51 21.37 -6.94 3.54
N GLY A 52 20.72 -6.21 4.47
CA GLY A 52 21.40 -5.44 5.51
C GLY A 52 21.72 -3.98 5.17
N ASP A 53 21.67 -3.58 3.89
CA ASP A 53 21.78 -2.18 3.47
C ASP A 53 20.42 -1.60 3.06
N ILE A 54 19.70 -1.08 4.06
CA ILE A 54 18.37 -0.50 3.87
C ILE A 54 18.41 0.72 2.93
N THR A 55 19.56 1.38 2.72
CA THR A 55 19.61 2.57 1.86
C THR A 55 19.29 2.28 0.40
N GLN A 56 19.37 1.01 -0.02
CA GLN A 56 19.01 0.54 -1.36
C GLN A 56 17.49 0.43 -1.58
N TRP A 57 16.67 0.62 -0.54
CA TRP A 57 15.22 0.47 -0.63
C TRP A 57 14.57 1.21 -1.81
N PRO A 58 14.95 2.46 -2.18
CA PRO A 58 14.30 3.16 -3.30
C PRO A 58 14.56 2.47 -4.63
N THR A 59 15.75 1.87 -4.79
CA THR A 59 16.17 1.15 -6.00
C THR A 59 15.51 -0.22 -6.10
N LEU A 60 15.32 -0.89 -4.96
CA LEU A 60 14.76 -2.24 -4.91
C LEU A 60 13.23 -2.26 -4.92
N MET A 61 12.58 -1.18 -4.46
CA MET A 61 11.12 -1.11 -4.34
C MET A 61 10.36 -1.46 -5.64
N PRO A 62 10.74 -0.97 -6.84
CA PRO A 62 10.06 -1.36 -8.08
C PRO A 62 10.14 -2.87 -8.38
N HIS A 63 11.26 -3.50 -8.05
CA HIS A 63 11.46 -4.94 -8.25
C HIS A 63 10.57 -5.76 -7.32
N ILE A 64 10.42 -5.32 -6.07
CA ILE A 64 9.52 -5.96 -5.10
C ILE A 64 8.07 -5.85 -5.53
N PHE A 65 7.62 -4.68 -6.01
CA PHE A 65 6.25 -4.53 -6.52
C PHE A 65 5.98 -5.40 -7.74
N TRP A 66 6.96 -5.55 -8.63
CA TRP A 66 6.86 -6.46 -9.76
C TRP A 66 6.75 -7.91 -9.27
N ALA A 67 7.62 -8.34 -8.36
CA ALA A 67 7.61 -9.68 -7.79
C ALA A 67 6.29 -10.00 -7.07
N ASP A 68 5.76 -9.08 -6.26
CA ASP A 68 4.46 -9.25 -5.57
C ASP A 68 3.30 -9.43 -6.57
N ARG A 69 3.34 -8.71 -7.70
CA ARG A 69 2.31 -8.81 -8.74
C ARG A 69 2.35 -10.12 -9.51
N ILE A 70 3.53 -10.69 -9.77
CA ILE A 70 3.67 -11.94 -10.55
C ILE A 70 3.63 -13.20 -9.69
N THR A 71 3.81 -13.08 -8.36
CA THR A 71 3.79 -14.22 -7.45
C THR A 71 2.37 -14.73 -7.28
N THR A 72 2.12 -15.97 -7.69
CA THR A 72 0.82 -16.61 -7.52
C THR A 72 0.51 -16.82 -6.05
N ARG A 73 -0.59 -16.23 -5.56
CA ARG A 73 -1.09 -16.45 -4.20
C ARG A 73 -1.99 -17.68 -4.21
N LYS A 74 -1.75 -18.63 -3.30
CA LYS A 74 -2.74 -19.70 -3.06
C LYS A 74 -3.96 -19.06 -2.40
N SER A 75 -5.14 -19.27 -2.98
CA SER A 75 -6.40 -18.99 -2.27
C SER A 75 -6.61 -20.15 -1.29
N THR A 76 -6.59 -19.83 0.00
CA THR A 76 -7.17 -20.70 1.04
C THR A 76 -8.68 -20.69 0.97
#